data_AF-A0A2A3EZG8-F1
#
_entry.id   AF-A0A2A3EZG8-F1
#
_cell.length_a   1.000
_cell.length_b   1.000
_cell.length_c   1.000
_cell.angle_alpha   90.00
_cell.angle_beta   90.00
_cell.angle_gamma   90.00
#
_symmetry.space_group_name_H-M   'P 1'
#
loop_
_entity.id
_entity.type
_entity.pdbx_description
1 polymer ?
#
loop_
_entity_poly.entity_id
_entity_poly.type
_entity_poly.pdbx_seq_one_letter_code
_entity_poly.pdbx_strand_id
1 'polypeptide(L)'
;MPGTPRERAREQTLQDITRIGREQLASVGGAALSLRAVARDLGVVSSAVYRYVKSRDELLTLLVVDGYNELGDAVEAAVASAAGPREQFLALGRAVREWALREPARYGLLFGSPVPGYDAPGEQTTTPGTRVIYALVGIFDNAFRAGKLEADAAAPIDDRLATDLDRVRAELGLTTPDHLLARGVLVWSALFGAVNFEVFGQYGADTFTTPGALFEHHLAVLAETAGLPAA
;
A
#
# COMPACT_ATOMS: atom_id res chain seq x y z
N MET A 1 -14.08 16.35 -18.77
CA MET A 1 -15.03 16.10 -19.88
C MET A 1 -15.37 14.62 -19.84
N PRO A 2 -16.64 14.21 -19.69
CA PRO A 2 -16.98 12.80 -19.79
C PRO A 2 -16.66 12.29 -21.20
N GLY A 3 -16.01 11.13 -21.27
CA GLY A 3 -15.56 10.54 -22.54
C GLY A 3 -16.70 10.21 -23.50
N THR A 4 -16.36 9.96 -24.76
CA THR A 4 -17.31 9.53 -25.79
C THR A 4 -18.07 8.28 -25.33
N PRO A 5 -19.29 7.99 -25.85
CA PRO A 5 -20.01 6.76 -25.50
C PRO A 5 -19.17 5.48 -25.67
N ARG A 6 -18.27 5.45 -26.66
CA ARG A 6 -17.35 4.33 -26.90
C ARG A 6 -16.27 4.22 -25.82
N GLU A 7 -15.71 5.34 -25.39
CA GLU A 7 -14.72 5.37 -24.30
C GLU A 7 -15.35 4.88 -22.99
N ARG A 8 -16.56 5.33 -22.66
CA ARG A 8 -17.30 4.89 -21.47
C ARG A 8 -17.60 3.38 -21.50
N ALA A 9 -18.03 2.84 -22.64
CA ALA A 9 -18.26 1.40 -22.79
C ALA A 9 -16.96 0.59 -22.64
N ARG A 10 -15.84 1.10 -23.16
CA ARG A 10 -14.52 0.50 -22.99
C ARG A 10 -14.08 0.51 -21.54
N GLU A 11 -14.24 1.63 -20.84
CA GLU A 11 -13.91 1.77 -19.43
C GLU A 11 -14.74 0.83 -18.55
N GLN A 12 -16.05 0.77 -18.77
CA GLN A 12 -16.94 -0.16 -18.07
C GLN A 12 -16.50 -1.62 -18.27
N THR A 13 -16.15 -2.00 -19.50
CA THR A 13 -15.67 -3.35 -19.79
C THR A 13 -14.37 -3.66 -19.03
N LEU A 14 -13.46 -2.69 -18.93
CA LEU A 14 -12.22 -2.85 -18.18
C LEU A 14 -12.47 -2.97 -16.67
N GLN A 15 -13.41 -2.19 -16.13
CA GLN A 15 -13.85 -2.30 -14.74
C GLN A 15 -14.45 -3.68 -14.45
N ASP A 16 -15.27 -4.21 -15.35
CA ASP A 16 -15.84 -5.55 -15.20
C ASP A 16 -14.77 -6.65 -15.25
N ILE A 17 -13.80 -6.54 -16.17
CA ILE A 17 -12.63 -7.44 -16.22
C ILE A 17 -11.84 -7.36 -14.91
N THR A 18 -11.60 -6.16 -14.39
CA THR A 18 -10.88 -5.93 -13.13
C THR A 18 -11.62 -6.59 -11.96
N ARG A 19 -12.93 -6.35 -11.84
CA ARG A 19 -13.79 -6.92 -10.79
C ARG A 19 -13.76 -8.45 -10.79
N ILE A 20 -13.96 -9.07 -11.96
CA ILE A 20 -13.90 -10.53 -12.09
C ILE A 20 -12.48 -11.06 -11.79
N GLY A 21 -11.44 -10.31 -12.20
CA GLY A 21 -10.05 -10.61 -11.85
C GLY A 21 -9.81 -10.63 -10.34
N ARG A 22 -10.39 -9.69 -9.59
CA ARG A 22 -10.33 -9.66 -8.11
C ARG A 22 -11.03 -10.87 -7.50
N GLU A 23 -12.22 -11.24 -8.01
CA GLU A 23 -12.96 -12.41 -7.56
C GLU A 23 -12.16 -13.71 -7.78
N GLN A 24 -11.51 -13.86 -8.95
CA GLN A 24 -10.62 -14.99 -9.20
C GLN A 24 -9.37 -14.96 -8.32
N LEU A 25 -8.77 -13.79 -8.09
CA LEU A 25 -7.61 -13.67 -7.20
C LEU A 25 -7.95 -14.18 -5.80
N ALA A 26 -9.14 -13.84 -5.28
CA ALA A 26 -9.62 -14.33 -4.00
C ALA A 26 -9.92 -15.84 -4.00
N SER A 27 -10.41 -16.40 -5.11
CA SER A 27 -10.80 -17.80 -5.19
C SER A 27 -9.65 -18.76 -5.49
N VAL A 28 -8.70 -18.38 -6.35
CA VAL A 28 -7.66 -19.29 -6.89
C VAL A 28 -6.24 -18.75 -6.75
N GLY A 29 -6.06 -17.51 -6.29
CA GLY A 29 -4.76 -16.87 -6.14
C GLY A 29 -4.13 -16.41 -7.46
N GLY A 30 -3.07 -15.59 -7.35
CA GLY A 30 -2.42 -14.96 -8.50
C GLY A 30 -1.79 -15.95 -9.48
N ALA A 31 -1.32 -17.09 -9.00
CA ALA A 31 -0.71 -18.14 -9.84
C ALA A 31 -1.71 -18.72 -10.87
N ALA A 32 -2.98 -18.89 -10.47
CA ALA A 32 -4.00 -19.58 -11.25
C ALA A 32 -4.95 -18.63 -12.03
N LEU A 33 -4.72 -17.32 -11.98
CA LEU A 33 -5.52 -16.34 -12.75
C LEU A 33 -5.56 -16.68 -14.25
N SER A 34 -6.74 -16.53 -14.86
CA SER A 34 -6.96 -16.93 -16.25
C SER A 34 -7.91 -16.00 -17.00
N LEU A 35 -7.43 -15.42 -18.11
CA LEU A 35 -8.28 -14.64 -19.02
C LEU A 35 -9.44 -15.44 -19.61
N ARG A 36 -9.29 -16.77 -19.75
CA ARG A 36 -10.39 -17.64 -20.20
C ARG A 36 -11.47 -17.75 -19.16
N ALA A 37 -11.09 -17.87 -17.88
CA ALA A 37 -12.03 -17.85 -16.78
C ALA A 37 -12.74 -16.49 -16.72
N VAL A 38 -11.98 -15.39 -16.84
CA VAL A 38 -12.55 -14.03 -16.86
C VAL A 38 -13.57 -13.87 -17.98
N ALA A 39 -13.25 -14.32 -19.19
CA ALA A 39 -14.15 -14.26 -20.33
C ALA A 39 -15.45 -15.06 -20.11
N ARG A 40 -15.33 -16.27 -19.55
CA ARG A 40 -16.49 -17.10 -19.20
C ARG A 40 -17.39 -16.42 -18.17
N ASP A 41 -16.80 -15.87 -17.12
CA ASP A 41 -17.55 -15.24 -16.03
C ASP A 41 -18.19 -13.91 -16.48
N LEU A 42 -17.57 -13.23 -17.46
CA LEU A 42 -18.14 -12.06 -18.14
C LEU A 42 -19.21 -12.42 -19.19
N GLY A 43 -19.35 -13.69 -19.57
CA GLY A 43 -20.29 -14.15 -20.59
C GLY A 43 -19.88 -13.84 -22.03
N VAL A 44 -18.57 -13.69 -22.30
CA VAL A 44 -18.03 -13.36 -23.62
C VAL A 44 -17.03 -14.39 -24.13
N VAL A 45 -16.77 -14.39 -25.43
CA VAL A 45 -15.69 -15.18 -26.02
C VAL A 45 -14.32 -14.66 -25.56
N SER A 46 -13.34 -15.55 -25.35
CA SER A 46 -12.01 -15.14 -24.86
C SER A 46 -11.33 -14.09 -25.74
N SER A 47 -11.52 -14.17 -27.06
CA SER A 47 -10.97 -13.19 -28.02
C SER A 47 -11.50 -11.76 -27.80
N ALA A 48 -12.64 -11.58 -27.12
CA ALA A 48 -13.15 -10.26 -26.74
C ALA A 48 -12.34 -9.66 -25.58
N VAL A 49 -12.03 -10.46 -24.56
CA VAL A 49 -11.21 -10.01 -23.40
C VAL A 49 -9.78 -9.69 -23.83
N TYR A 50 -9.20 -10.48 -24.74
CA TYR A 50 -7.85 -10.23 -25.28
C TYR A 50 -7.68 -8.88 -26.00
N ARG A 51 -8.78 -8.21 -26.37
CA ARG A 51 -8.74 -6.83 -26.92
C ARG A 51 -8.46 -5.76 -25.86
N TYR A 52 -8.68 -6.09 -24.58
CA TYR A 52 -8.51 -5.21 -23.44
C TYR A 52 -7.31 -5.59 -22.59
N VAL A 53 -7.09 -6.89 -22.39
CA VAL A 53 -6.00 -7.44 -21.56
C VAL A 53 -5.36 -8.61 -22.32
N LYS A 54 -4.13 -8.43 -22.79
CA LYS A 54 -3.45 -9.32 -23.75
C LYS A 54 -2.84 -10.55 -23.11
N SER A 55 -2.57 -10.53 -21.81
CA SER A 55 -1.94 -11.64 -21.09
C SER A 55 -2.39 -11.74 -19.64
N ARG A 56 -2.05 -12.86 -19.00
CA ARG A 56 -2.20 -13.02 -17.55
C ARG A 56 -1.41 -11.97 -16.78
N ASP A 57 -0.21 -11.63 -17.25
CA ASP A 57 0.66 -10.66 -16.58
C ASP A 57 0.12 -9.23 -16.71
N GLU A 58 -0.56 -8.92 -17.82
CA GLU A 58 -1.29 -7.65 -17.96
C GLU A 58 -2.51 -7.61 -17.03
N LEU A 59 -3.21 -8.74 -16.82
CA LEU A 59 -4.28 -8.84 -15.82
C LEU A 59 -3.72 -8.64 -14.40
N LEU A 60 -2.61 -9.29 -14.06
CA LEU A 60 -1.93 -9.12 -12.77
C LEU A 60 -1.50 -7.67 -12.55
N THR A 61 -0.89 -7.04 -13.55
CA THR A 61 -0.46 -5.64 -13.48
C THR A 61 -1.64 -4.71 -13.27
N LEU A 62 -2.75 -4.94 -13.97
CA LEU A 62 -3.99 -4.19 -13.77
C LEU A 62 -4.52 -4.37 -12.35
N LEU A 63 -4.52 -5.58 -11.78
CA LEU A 63 -4.92 -5.82 -10.40
C LEU A 63 -3.96 -5.22 -9.35
N VAL A 64 -2.66 -5.18 -9.64
CA VAL A 64 -1.64 -4.52 -8.80
C VAL A 64 -1.87 -3.01 -8.76
N VAL A 65 -1.99 -2.37 -9.92
CA VAL A 65 -2.25 -0.92 -10.03
C VAL A 65 -3.57 -0.56 -9.34
N ASP A 66 -4.60 -1.37 -9.57
CA ASP A 66 -5.91 -1.22 -8.94
C ASP A 66 -5.85 -1.35 -7.41
N GLY A 67 -5.13 -2.36 -6.90
CA GLY A 67 -4.91 -2.57 -5.46
C GLY A 67 -4.18 -1.39 -4.81
N TYR A 68 -3.07 -0.96 -5.42
CA TYR A 68 -2.31 0.19 -4.93
C TYR A 68 -3.10 1.49 -4.95
N ASN A 69 -3.91 1.72 -5.99
CA ASN A 69 -4.74 2.91 -6.06
C ASN A 69 -5.83 2.93 -4.98
N GLU A 70 -6.55 1.83 -4.77
CA GLU A 70 -7.58 1.80 -3.74
C GLU A 70 -7.00 1.94 -2.33
N LEU A 71 -5.83 1.33 -2.06
CA LEU A 71 -5.12 1.51 -0.80
C LEU A 71 -4.65 2.97 -0.62
N GLY A 72 -4.06 3.55 -1.67
CA GLY A 72 -3.63 4.95 -1.67
C GLY A 72 -4.79 5.91 -1.42
N ASP A 73 -5.92 5.72 -2.10
CA ASP A 73 -7.14 6.53 -1.92
C ASP A 73 -7.65 6.46 -0.47
N ALA A 74 -7.68 5.26 0.11
CA ALA A 74 -8.12 5.06 1.49
C ALA A 74 -7.21 5.76 2.50
N VAL A 75 -5.89 5.66 2.31
CA VAL A 75 -4.89 6.30 3.17
C VAL A 75 -4.95 7.82 3.05
N GLU A 76 -4.97 8.35 1.83
CA GLU A 76 -5.00 9.80 1.59
C GLU A 76 -6.27 10.44 2.18
N ALA A 77 -7.43 9.79 2.02
CA ALA A 77 -8.68 10.25 2.62
C ALA A 77 -8.62 10.25 4.15
N ALA A 78 -8.08 9.20 4.76
CA ALA A 78 -7.95 9.09 6.21
C ALA A 78 -7.01 10.19 6.77
N VAL A 79 -5.85 10.38 6.15
CA VAL A 79 -4.87 11.40 6.53
C VAL A 79 -5.44 12.81 6.38
N ALA A 80 -6.16 13.11 5.28
CA ALA A 80 -6.75 14.43 5.05
C ALA A 80 -7.80 14.83 6.10
N SER A 81 -8.44 13.84 6.75
CA SER A 81 -9.46 14.08 7.78
C SER A 81 -8.91 14.32 9.19
N ALA A 82 -7.61 14.06 9.42
CA ALA A 82 -6.98 14.09 10.74
C ALA A 82 -6.38 15.47 11.09
N ALA A 83 -6.48 15.85 12.37
CA ALA A 83 -6.22 17.22 12.84
C ALA A 83 -4.73 17.57 13.06
N GLY A 84 -3.84 16.59 13.17
CA GLY A 84 -2.43 16.79 13.47
C GLY A 84 -1.54 15.62 13.02
N PRO A 85 -0.20 15.79 13.03
CA PRO A 85 0.70 14.78 12.47
C PRO A 85 0.62 13.41 13.15
N ARG A 86 0.40 13.38 14.47
CA ARG A 86 0.16 12.12 15.20
C ARG A 86 -1.13 11.47 14.73
N GLU A 87 -2.23 12.20 14.72
CA GLU A 87 -3.54 11.69 14.29
C GLU A 87 -3.51 11.23 12.83
N GLN A 88 -2.77 11.94 11.97
CA GLN A 88 -2.54 11.56 10.58
C GLN A 88 -1.79 10.24 10.46
N PHE A 89 -0.71 10.04 11.23
CA PHE A 89 0.02 8.78 11.27
C PHE A 89 -0.86 7.62 11.76
N LEU A 90 -1.62 7.84 12.84
CA LEU A 90 -2.56 6.84 13.35
C LEU A 90 -3.66 6.52 12.32
N ALA A 91 -4.21 7.52 11.66
CA ALA A 91 -5.22 7.35 10.62
C ALA A 91 -4.67 6.56 9.41
N LEU A 92 -3.44 6.84 8.98
CA LEU A 92 -2.74 6.09 7.94
C LEU A 92 -2.61 4.62 8.31
N GLY A 93 -2.08 4.31 9.50
CA GLY A 93 -1.89 2.92 9.93
C GLY A 93 -3.19 2.14 10.01
N ARG A 94 -4.26 2.76 10.52
CA ARG A 94 -5.61 2.18 10.56
C ARG A 94 -6.16 1.93 9.16
N ALA A 95 -6.04 2.89 8.25
CA ALA A 95 -6.51 2.75 6.87
C ALA A 95 -5.79 1.60 6.14
N VAL A 96 -4.47 1.45 6.33
CA VAL A 96 -3.72 0.31 5.77
C VAL A 96 -4.27 -1.02 6.31
N ARG A 97 -4.42 -1.14 7.63
CA ARG A 97 -4.93 -2.37 8.26
C ARG A 97 -6.35 -2.71 7.82
N GLU A 98 -7.25 -1.73 7.86
CA GLU A 98 -8.66 -1.91 7.51
C GLU A 98 -8.81 -2.36 6.05
N TRP A 99 -8.07 -1.74 5.13
CA TRP A 99 -8.04 -2.16 3.73
C TRP A 99 -7.50 -3.58 3.59
N ALA A 100 -6.39 -3.89 4.26
CA ALA A 100 -5.73 -5.19 4.19
C ALA A 100 -6.61 -6.35 4.68
N LEU A 101 -7.35 -6.14 5.78
CA LEU A 101 -8.28 -7.13 6.34
C LEU A 101 -9.55 -7.28 5.51
N ARG A 102 -10.02 -6.20 4.87
CA ARG A 102 -11.17 -6.24 3.95
C ARG A 102 -10.83 -6.97 2.65
N GLU A 103 -9.60 -6.82 2.16
CA GLU A 103 -9.16 -7.29 0.84
C GLU A 103 -7.92 -8.20 0.92
N PRO A 104 -7.93 -9.30 1.70
CA PRO A 104 -6.71 -10.07 2.03
C PRO A 104 -6.03 -10.68 0.80
N ALA A 105 -6.78 -11.08 -0.23
CA ALA A 105 -6.21 -11.62 -1.46
C ALA A 105 -5.48 -10.55 -2.30
N ARG A 106 -6.01 -9.32 -2.32
CA ARG A 106 -5.36 -8.19 -3.00
C ARG A 106 -4.17 -7.69 -2.20
N TYR A 107 -4.30 -7.61 -0.88
CA TYR A 107 -3.18 -7.34 -0.01
C TYR A 107 -2.05 -8.36 -0.21
N GLY A 108 -2.39 -9.65 -0.30
CA GLY A 108 -1.44 -10.73 -0.61
C GLY A 108 -0.76 -10.58 -1.97
N LEU A 109 -1.44 -10.03 -2.98
CA LEU A 109 -0.84 -9.73 -4.28
C LEU A 109 0.21 -8.61 -4.20
N LEU A 110 0.02 -7.63 -3.29
CA LEU A 110 0.92 -6.48 -3.15
C LEU A 110 2.09 -6.73 -2.19
N PHE A 111 1.82 -7.37 -1.04
CA PHE A 111 2.74 -7.47 0.09
C PHE A 111 3.01 -8.91 0.55
N GLY A 112 2.43 -9.90 -0.15
CA GLY A 112 2.62 -11.31 0.12
C GLY A 112 3.75 -11.95 -0.69
N SER A 113 3.65 -13.26 -0.92
CA SER A 113 4.62 -13.99 -1.73
C SER A 113 4.56 -13.56 -3.20
N PRO A 114 5.71 -13.35 -3.87
CA PRO A 114 5.73 -13.04 -5.30
C PRO A 114 5.00 -14.10 -6.13
N VAL A 115 4.32 -13.66 -7.18
CA VAL A 115 3.64 -14.57 -8.12
C VAL A 115 4.69 -15.20 -9.06
N PRO A 116 4.82 -16.53 -9.10
CA PRO A 116 5.83 -17.17 -9.96
C PRO A 116 5.67 -16.79 -11.43
N GLY A 117 6.79 -16.40 -12.05
CA GLY A 117 6.86 -16.04 -13.47
C GLY A 117 6.24 -14.68 -13.82
N TYR A 118 5.86 -13.87 -12.82
CA TYR A 118 5.37 -12.50 -13.02
C TYR A 118 6.38 -11.51 -12.44
N ASP A 119 6.73 -10.50 -13.23
CA ASP A 119 7.50 -9.33 -12.81
C ASP A 119 6.68 -8.08 -13.09
N ALA A 120 6.52 -7.23 -12.08
CA ALA A 120 5.64 -6.08 -12.17
C ALA A 120 6.35 -4.95 -12.95
N PRO A 121 5.77 -4.44 -14.05
CA PRO A 121 6.39 -3.36 -14.81
C PRO A 121 6.44 -2.08 -13.98
N GLY A 122 7.66 -1.64 -13.63
CA GLY A 122 7.88 -0.48 -12.77
C GLY A 122 7.27 0.80 -13.32
N GLU A 123 7.27 0.99 -14.65
CA GLU A 123 6.69 2.18 -15.29
C GLU A 123 5.18 2.31 -15.09
N GLN A 124 4.48 1.23 -14.73
CA GLN A 124 3.04 1.24 -14.43
C GLN A 124 2.76 1.16 -12.93
N THR A 125 3.64 0.53 -12.16
CA THR A 125 3.36 0.13 -10.77
C THR A 125 4.06 0.99 -9.72
N THR A 126 5.17 1.68 -10.05
CA THR A 126 5.92 2.48 -9.08
C THR A 126 5.11 3.66 -8.55
N THR A 127 4.49 4.47 -9.43
CA THR A 127 3.70 5.64 -9.01
C THR A 127 2.52 5.26 -8.09
N PRO A 128 1.64 4.30 -8.45
CA PRO A 128 0.58 3.90 -7.53
C PRO A 128 1.14 3.20 -6.28
N GLY A 129 2.18 2.38 -6.42
CA GLY A 129 2.78 1.61 -5.31
C GLY A 129 3.50 2.44 -4.25
N THR A 130 3.85 3.68 -4.56
CA THR A 130 4.57 4.57 -3.63
C THR A 130 3.66 5.53 -2.87
N ARG A 131 2.36 5.61 -3.19
CA ARG A 131 1.43 6.60 -2.59
C ARG A 131 1.42 6.59 -1.06
N VAL A 132 1.38 5.41 -0.45
CA VAL A 132 1.32 5.28 1.02
C VAL A 132 2.64 5.73 1.67
N ILE A 133 3.81 5.40 1.09
CA ILE A 133 5.09 5.86 1.64
C ILE A 133 5.28 7.37 1.44
N TYR A 134 4.81 7.94 0.32
CA TYR A 134 4.78 9.39 0.12
C TYR A 134 3.89 10.09 1.17
N ALA A 135 2.72 9.54 1.47
CA ALA A 135 1.85 10.08 2.52
C ALA A 135 2.55 10.05 3.90
N LEU A 136 3.17 8.92 4.25
CA LEU A 136 3.89 8.77 5.52
C LEU A 136 5.06 9.76 5.64
N VAL A 137 5.92 9.81 4.61
CA VAL A 137 7.06 10.72 4.56
C VAL A 137 6.60 12.18 4.63
N GLY A 138 5.50 12.53 3.94
CA GLY A 138 4.90 13.85 4.01
C GLY A 138 4.45 14.22 5.42
N ILE A 139 3.84 13.29 6.18
CA ILE A 139 3.46 13.52 7.58
C ILE A 139 4.70 13.87 8.43
N PHE A 140 5.76 13.06 8.32
CA PHE A 140 6.97 13.25 9.12
C PHE A 140 7.74 14.52 8.74
N ASP A 141 7.92 14.82 7.45
CA ASP A 141 8.65 16.02 7.03
C ASP A 141 7.88 17.29 7.40
N ASN A 142 6.55 17.29 7.28
CA ASN A 142 5.72 18.41 7.72
C ASN A 142 5.77 18.59 9.24
N ALA A 143 5.72 17.49 10.01
CA ALA A 143 5.87 17.54 11.47
C ALA A 143 7.23 18.11 11.88
N PHE A 144 8.31 17.67 11.23
CA PHE A 144 9.67 18.15 11.47
C PHE A 144 9.78 19.65 11.20
N ARG A 145 9.34 20.12 10.02
CA ARG A 145 9.35 21.54 9.65
C ARG A 145 8.53 22.41 10.61
N ALA A 146 7.45 21.86 11.16
CA ALA A 146 6.60 22.53 12.13
C ALA A 146 7.13 22.47 13.58
N GLY A 147 8.27 21.82 13.83
CA GLY A 147 8.81 21.61 15.18
C GLY A 147 7.95 20.68 16.05
N LYS A 148 7.15 19.82 15.42
CA LYS A 148 6.23 18.86 16.07
C LYS A 148 6.75 17.42 16.05
N LEU A 149 7.98 17.22 15.59
CA LEU A 149 8.65 15.93 15.57
C LEU A 149 9.86 15.97 16.50
N GLU A 150 9.91 15.07 17.47
CA GLU A 150 10.98 14.97 18.44
C GLU A 150 12.27 14.44 17.77
N ALA A 151 13.27 15.30 17.72
CA ALA A 151 14.54 15.08 17.07
C ALA A 151 15.65 14.82 18.10
N ASP A 152 15.42 13.86 19.01
CA ASP A 152 16.42 13.47 20.02
C ASP A 152 17.78 13.12 19.39
N ALA A 153 18.84 13.31 20.19
CA ALA A 153 20.20 13.01 19.77
C ALA A 153 20.33 11.54 19.34
N ALA A 154 20.83 11.33 18.13
CA ALA A 154 20.92 10.02 17.53
C ALA A 154 22.32 9.42 17.61
N ALA A 155 22.36 8.08 17.53
CA ALA A 155 23.57 7.36 17.21
C ALA A 155 24.11 7.79 15.82
N PRO A 156 25.44 7.76 15.61
CA PRO A 156 26.02 8.03 14.30
C PRO A 156 25.43 7.12 13.21
N ILE A 157 25.15 7.68 12.04
CA ILE A 157 24.74 6.95 10.83
C ILE A 157 26.00 6.60 10.03
N ASP A 158 26.06 5.37 9.50
CA ASP A 158 27.13 4.92 8.61
C ASP A 158 27.18 5.77 7.32
N ASP A 159 28.38 6.09 6.84
CA ASP A 159 28.58 6.99 5.69
C ASP A 159 27.87 6.51 4.40
N ARG A 160 27.80 5.19 4.17
CA ARG A 160 27.11 4.65 3.00
C ARG A 160 25.61 4.83 3.13
N LEU A 161 25.08 4.59 4.33
CA LEU A 161 23.67 4.82 4.63
C LEU A 161 23.33 6.32 4.53
N ALA A 162 24.18 7.22 5.02
CA ALA A 162 24.01 8.65 4.85
C ALA A 162 23.92 9.04 3.36
N THR A 163 24.77 8.45 2.51
CA THR A 163 24.73 8.66 1.06
C THR A 163 23.43 8.16 0.41
N ASP A 164 22.86 7.04 0.89
CA ASP A 164 21.55 6.57 0.45
C ASP A 164 20.42 7.52 0.91
N LEU A 165 20.47 7.98 2.15
CA LEU A 165 19.48 8.90 2.74
C LEU A 165 19.50 10.28 2.08
N ASP A 166 20.67 10.77 1.66
CA ASP A 166 20.78 12.00 0.88
C ASP A 166 20.08 11.89 -0.49
N ARG A 167 20.18 10.73 -1.15
CA ARG A 167 19.46 10.48 -2.41
C ARG A 167 17.96 10.47 -2.20
N VAL A 168 17.49 9.75 -1.17
CA VAL A 168 16.07 9.73 -0.79
C VAL A 168 15.57 11.13 -0.47
N ARG A 169 16.32 11.90 0.31
CA ARG A 169 15.99 13.30 0.65
C ARG A 169 15.88 14.17 -0.60
N ALA A 170 16.82 14.06 -1.53
CA ALA A 170 16.82 14.84 -2.76
C ALA A 170 15.65 14.47 -3.69
N GLU A 171 15.38 13.17 -3.85
CA GLU A 171 14.28 12.67 -4.68
C GLU A 171 12.91 13.11 -4.15
N LEU A 172 12.74 13.07 -2.82
CA LEU A 172 11.46 13.34 -2.16
C LEU A 172 11.31 14.80 -1.68
N GLY A 173 12.33 15.64 -1.84
CA GLY A 173 12.30 17.06 -1.45
C GLY A 173 12.27 17.30 0.07
N LEU A 174 12.85 16.39 0.86
CA LEU A 174 12.72 16.39 2.32
C LEU A 174 13.76 17.31 2.99
N THR A 175 13.46 17.72 4.22
CA THR A 175 14.42 18.40 5.11
C THR A 175 14.74 17.61 6.37
N THR A 176 14.05 16.48 6.54
CA THR A 176 14.21 15.60 7.69
C THR A 176 15.65 15.06 7.79
N PRO A 177 16.31 15.15 8.97
CA PRO A 177 17.65 14.62 9.23
C PRO A 177 17.75 13.09 9.04
N ASP A 178 18.98 12.60 8.78
CA ASP A 178 19.24 11.18 8.46
C ASP A 178 18.65 10.21 9.48
N HIS A 179 18.90 10.47 10.76
CA HIS A 179 18.46 9.60 11.84
C HIS A 179 16.92 9.55 11.97
N LEU A 180 16.20 10.61 11.57
CA LEU A 180 14.74 10.63 11.52
C LEU A 180 14.20 9.89 10.30
N LEU A 181 14.88 10.00 9.15
CA LEU A 181 14.55 9.19 7.97
C LEU A 181 14.75 7.69 8.24
N ALA A 182 15.87 7.32 8.86
CA ALA A 182 16.14 5.94 9.25
C ALA A 182 15.09 5.40 10.25
N ARG A 183 14.70 6.21 11.24
CA ARG A 183 13.57 5.90 12.14
C ARG A 183 12.26 5.72 11.36
N GLY A 184 11.99 6.57 10.38
CA GLY A 184 10.82 6.45 9.50
C GLY A 184 10.78 5.12 8.73
N VAL A 185 11.93 4.65 8.23
CA VAL A 185 12.04 3.33 7.56
C VAL A 185 11.74 2.18 8.52
N LEU A 186 12.20 2.25 9.78
CA LEU A 186 11.85 1.28 10.82
C LEU A 186 10.33 1.27 11.08
N VAL A 187 9.74 2.46 11.27
CA VAL A 187 8.30 2.61 11.53
C VAL A 187 7.46 2.07 10.37
N TRP A 188 7.84 2.38 9.14
CA TRP A 188 7.22 1.85 7.92
C TRP A 188 7.26 0.31 7.90
N SER A 189 8.44 -0.26 8.10
CA SER A 189 8.66 -1.71 8.04
C SER A 189 7.89 -2.43 9.15
N ALA A 190 7.85 -1.86 10.36
CA ALA A 190 7.15 -2.42 11.50
C ALA A 190 5.62 -2.35 11.34
N LEU A 191 5.09 -1.25 10.77
CA LEU A 191 3.66 -1.12 10.46
C LEU A 191 3.19 -2.24 9.52
N PHE A 192 3.87 -2.41 8.37
CA PHE A 192 3.55 -3.47 7.41
C PHE A 192 3.84 -4.86 7.97
N GLY A 193 4.84 -5.01 8.83
CA GLY A 193 5.09 -6.25 9.57
C GLY A 193 3.90 -6.65 10.44
N ALA A 194 3.36 -5.71 11.22
CA ALA A 194 2.19 -5.97 12.07
C ALA A 194 0.95 -6.34 11.23
N VAL A 195 0.69 -5.62 10.13
CA VAL A 195 -0.43 -5.92 9.23
C VAL A 195 -0.24 -7.29 8.55
N ASN A 196 0.97 -7.61 8.06
CA ASN A 196 1.28 -8.91 7.47
C ASN A 196 1.02 -10.07 8.43
N PHE A 197 1.44 -9.93 9.69
CA PHE A 197 1.26 -10.99 10.68
C PHE A 197 -0.21 -11.26 10.97
N GLU A 198 -1.04 -10.23 10.96
CA GLU A 198 -2.49 -10.38 11.15
C GLU A 198 -3.16 -10.96 9.90
N VAL A 199 -2.95 -10.35 8.73
CA VAL A 199 -3.62 -10.74 7.47
C VAL A 199 -3.28 -12.17 7.08
N PHE A 200 -2.03 -12.60 7.28
CA PHE A 200 -1.59 -13.96 6.94
C PHE A 200 -1.69 -14.94 8.12
N GLY A 201 -2.38 -14.57 9.20
CA GLY A 201 -2.71 -15.47 10.30
C GLY A 201 -1.51 -15.97 11.11
N GLN A 202 -0.40 -15.25 11.13
CA GLN A 202 0.84 -15.65 11.83
C GLN A 202 0.68 -15.66 13.36
N TYR A 203 -0.28 -14.89 13.89
CA TYR A 203 -0.63 -14.95 15.31
C TYR A 203 -1.40 -16.24 15.68
N GLY A 204 -1.98 -16.96 14.71
CA GLY A 204 -2.91 -18.05 14.97
C GLY A 204 -4.27 -17.56 15.50
N ALA A 205 -5.21 -18.49 15.68
CA ALA A 205 -6.59 -18.16 16.05
C ALA A 205 -6.76 -17.74 17.51
N ASP A 206 -5.92 -18.25 18.41
CA ASP A 206 -6.16 -18.18 19.86
C ASP A 206 -5.17 -17.30 20.64
N THR A 207 -4.05 -16.90 20.03
CA THR A 207 -2.99 -16.14 20.72
C THR A 207 -3.48 -14.75 21.16
N PHE A 208 -4.20 -14.05 20.28
CA PHE A 208 -4.77 -12.74 20.55
C PHE A 208 -6.26 -12.74 20.18
N THR A 209 -7.13 -12.65 21.19
CA THR A 209 -8.58 -12.59 20.99
C THR A 209 -9.06 -11.25 20.43
N THR A 210 -8.23 -10.21 20.53
CA THR A 210 -8.48 -8.86 20.00
C THR A 210 -7.28 -8.30 19.23
N PRO A 211 -6.95 -8.82 18.03
CA PRO A 211 -5.79 -8.37 17.25
C PRO A 211 -5.81 -6.87 16.95
N GLY A 212 -6.99 -6.27 16.78
CA GLY A 212 -7.15 -4.82 16.62
C GLY A 212 -6.66 -4.00 17.82
N ALA A 213 -6.87 -4.47 19.06
CA ALA A 213 -6.38 -3.78 20.24
C ALA A 213 -4.84 -3.85 20.34
N LEU A 214 -4.25 -4.98 19.95
CA LEU A 214 -2.81 -5.12 19.84
C LEU A 214 -2.24 -4.17 18.78
N PHE A 215 -2.90 -4.08 17.62
CA PHE A 215 -2.50 -3.16 16.56
C PHE A 215 -2.55 -1.70 16.99
N GLU A 216 -3.61 -1.27 17.68
CA GLU A 216 -3.70 0.10 18.23
C GLU A 216 -2.55 0.39 19.21
N HIS A 217 -2.19 -0.58 20.06
CA HIS A 217 -1.05 -0.45 20.95
C HIS A 217 0.27 -0.31 20.18
N HIS A 218 0.52 -1.17 19.18
CA HIS A 218 1.70 -1.05 18.31
C HIS A 218 1.73 0.31 17.59
N LEU A 219 0.59 0.78 17.10
CA LEU A 219 0.51 2.03 16.37
C LEU A 219 0.85 3.24 17.26
N ALA A 220 0.44 3.23 18.52
CA ALA A 220 0.85 4.24 19.50
C ALA A 220 2.37 4.20 19.76
N VAL A 221 2.95 3.00 19.94
CA VAL A 221 4.40 2.81 20.13
C VAL A 221 5.18 3.27 18.89
N LEU A 222 4.69 2.98 17.69
CA LEU A 222 5.31 3.40 16.44
C LEU A 222 5.24 4.92 16.25
N ALA A 223 4.15 5.57 16.68
CA ALA A 223 4.05 7.02 16.67
C ALA A 223 5.11 7.66 17.58
N GLU A 224 5.28 7.15 18.80
CA GLU A 224 6.33 7.60 19.73
C GLU A 224 7.73 7.33 19.17
N THR A 225 7.95 6.15 18.57
CA THR A 225 9.23 5.80 17.90
C THR A 225 9.55 6.76 16.75
N ALA A 226 8.53 7.23 16.03
CA ALA A 226 8.69 8.24 14.99
C ALA A 226 9.02 9.64 15.55
N GLY A 227 8.87 9.87 16.85
CA GLY A 227 9.01 11.18 17.49
C GLY A 227 7.72 12.00 17.45
N LEU A 228 6.55 11.36 17.31
CA LEU A 228 5.25 12.03 17.41
C LEU A 228 4.73 11.88 18.84
N PRO A 229 4.86 12.89 19.72
CA PRO A 229 4.56 12.76 21.14
C PRO A 229 3.08 12.52 21.40
N ALA A 230 2.76 11.85 22.51
CA ALA A 230 1.39 11.82 23.03
C ALA A 230 0.98 13.24 23.46
N ALA A 231 -0.30 13.57 23.27
CA ALA A 231 -0.89 14.83 23.71
C ALA A 231 -0.94 14.95 25.24
#